data_AF-A0A1R4EF38-F1
#
_entry.id   AF-A0A1R4EF38-F1
#
_cell.length_a   1.000
_cell.length_b   1.000
_cell.length_c   1.000
_cell.angle_alpha   90.00
_cell.angle_beta   90.00
_cell.angle_gamma   90.00
#
_symmetry.space_group_name_H-M   'P 1'
#
loop_
_entity.id
_entity.type
_entity.pdbx_description
1 polymer ?
#
loop_
_entity_poly.entity_id
_entity_poly.type
_entity_poly.pdbx_seq_one_letter_code
_entity_poly.pdbx_strand_id
1 'polypeptide(L)'
;MLPFQPNTQDKKSLLKSPFRIIGQKAGASGVLLAGIFAMGHSAVAHSAVANMKTGRSQTGYNWFENTSLYSSPNSMDSPTFSLPELGSGGGRFIEVNKHKALGEWSLQRLGKSAPLINDPWSQEQLESMAWQINAQARNQAPLALMVINNASINAFAIPGGVMGIHTGTVIESNSIDEVASVIAHEVAHLSQRHYEHRDEASRKALLMQIGGILAAIAASAADGDAAAAVMMGSQTAALNAQMAFSRSNEREADRIGMQLMAKAGYDPRAMPKFFGVLDQKTQLNMSDNAYLPSFIMTHPLSSERLSEAQSRANSYPTLGLNSQRHQLNFELLKWRLKVLSNQTTENELIITASTNKGAEMALAYWYAKHNRYSEAQSRLNKLKKTSSISSASDKASFDILLAITEAQVAGLQGNWQQAEKVLTPYYNLYPERRDLKLLMADAWLQLGKHNKVITSMKPIVQSRPHDLEGLYRMQRAYELMAIEGQVNNSGAGTQSLVKEIAAVNALRYRAKGELWRGKYSEALVSLQQAKKQVEDLSKSSNTVAFNPKPLLANLNSEVAEVKTARDFRP
;
A
#
# COMPACT_ATOMS: atom_id res chain seq x y z
N MET A 1 18.95 34.16 26.01
CA MET A 1 19.59 35.29 25.30
C MET A 1 18.60 35.80 24.26
N LEU A 2 18.40 37.12 24.23
CA LEU A 2 17.43 37.84 23.39
C LEU A 2 17.77 37.78 21.88
N PRO A 3 16.79 38.03 20.98
CA PRO A 3 16.86 37.73 19.55
C PRO A 3 17.29 38.93 18.70
N PHE A 4 17.74 38.66 17.46
CA PHE A 4 18.05 39.65 16.43
C PHE A 4 16.98 39.61 15.32
N GLN A 5 16.33 40.74 15.08
CA GLN A 5 15.63 41.07 13.83
C GLN A 5 16.47 42.04 13.00
N PRO A 6 16.19 42.15 11.70
CA PRO A 6 15.98 43.49 11.14
C PRO A 6 14.75 43.62 10.21
N ASN A 7 14.09 44.76 10.39
CA ASN A 7 13.26 45.57 9.49
C ASN A 7 13.97 45.82 8.11
N THR A 8 13.39 46.23 6.98
CA THR A 8 12.19 47.04 6.63
C THR A 8 12.07 47.07 5.08
N GLN A 9 10.83 47.20 4.55
CA GLN A 9 10.36 47.96 3.36
C GLN A 9 11.06 47.75 1.98
N ASP A 10 10.47 47.87 0.79
CA ASP A 10 9.21 48.44 0.28
C ASP A 10 9.09 47.96 -1.19
N LYS A 11 7.88 47.79 -1.76
CA LYS A 11 7.53 48.20 -3.15
C LYS A 11 6.10 47.80 -3.54
N LYS A 12 5.31 48.83 -3.83
CA LYS A 12 3.96 48.83 -4.42
C LYS A 12 4.00 48.65 -5.95
N SER A 13 3.06 47.90 -6.51
CA SER A 13 2.38 48.16 -7.80
C SER A 13 1.01 47.44 -7.76
N LEU A 14 -0.13 48.15 -7.73
CA LEU A 14 -0.90 48.67 -8.87
C LEU A 14 -1.20 47.63 -9.96
N LEU A 15 -2.46 47.17 -10.03
CA LEU A 15 -3.35 47.38 -11.18
C LEU A 15 -4.77 46.85 -10.88
N LYS A 16 -5.73 47.77 -10.85
CA LYS A 16 -7.18 47.53 -10.87
C LYS A 16 -7.63 47.31 -12.32
N SER A 17 -8.51 46.35 -12.57
CA SER A 17 -9.32 46.26 -13.79
C SER A 17 -10.80 46.49 -13.47
N PRO A 18 -11.56 47.25 -14.31
CA PRO A 18 -12.98 47.48 -14.10
C PRO A 18 -13.88 46.66 -15.07
N PHE A 19 -15.09 46.35 -14.59
CA PHE A 19 -16.38 46.22 -15.29
C PHE A 19 -16.43 45.79 -16.78
N ARG A 20 -17.28 44.78 -17.12
CA ARG A 20 -18.67 45.04 -17.57
C ARG A 20 -19.49 43.77 -17.81
N ILE A 21 -20.77 43.91 -17.43
CA ILE A 21 -21.92 43.04 -17.63
C ILE A 21 -22.44 43.16 -19.08
N ILE A 22 -22.82 42.04 -19.70
CA ILE A 22 -23.83 41.99 -20.78
C ILE A 22 -24.68 40.73 -20.54
N GLY A 23 -26.00 40.94 -20.46
CA GLY A 23 -27.00 39.88 -20.41
C GLY A 23 -27.79 39.77 -21.73
N GLN A 24 -28.77 38.85 -21.70
CA GLN A 24 -29.81 38.51 -22.70
C GLN A 24 -29.35 37.58 -23.84
N LYS A 25 -30.08 36.51 -24.22
CA LYS A 25 -31.53 36.33 -24.37
C LYS A 25 -31.93 34.84 -24.31
N ALA A 26 -33.16 34.58 -23.87
CA ALA A 26 -33.86 33.29 -23.99
C ALA A 26 -34.48 33.11 -25.39
N GLY A 27 -34.71 31.85 -25.79
CA GLY A 27 -35.49 31.47 -26.97
C GLY A 27 -35.75 29.95 -27.00
N ALA A 28 -37.02 29.57 -27.03
CA ALA A 28 -37.56 28.23 -26.87
C ALA A 28 -37.85 27.50 -28.22
N SER A 29 -38.32 26.25 -28.10
CA SER A 29 -38.91 25.33 -29.12
C SER A 29 -37.89 24.37 -29.75
N GLY A 30 -38.03 23.04 -29.75
CA GLY A 30 -39.19 22.17 -29.59
C GLY A 30 -39.46 21.45 -30.90
N VAL A 31 -39.01 20.19 -31.07
CA VAL A 31 -39.51 19.26 -32.11
C VAL A 31 -39.38 17.80 -31.59
N LEU A 32 -40.52 17.11 -31.62
CA LEU A 32 -40.72 15.68 -31.41
C LEU A 32 -40.01 14.82 -32.47
N LEU A 33 -39.57 13.62 -32.11
CA LEU A 33 -39.84 12.44 -32.94
C LEU A 33 -39.84 11.15 -32.11
N ALA A 34 -40.98 10.47 -32.19
CA ALA A 34 -41.27 9.17 -31.60
C ALA A 34 -40.70 8.03 -32.46
N GLY A 35 -40.31 6.94 -31.81
CA GLY A 35 -39.90 5.69 -32.45
C GLY A 35 -40.14 4.51 -31.50
N ILE A 36 -41.32 3.91 -31.63
CA ILE A 36 -41.83 2.70 -30.96
C ILE A 36 -41.15 1.44 -31.56
N PHE A 37 -40.97 0.39 -30.74
CA PHE A 37 -40.97 -1.08 -31.01
C PHE A 37 -39.91 -1.76 -30.11
N ALA A 38 -40.09 -2.92 -29.51
CA ALA A 38 -41.23 -3.71 -29.03
C ALA A 38 -40.61 -4.75 -28.08
N MET A 39 -41.40 -5.20 -27.11
CA MET A 39 -41.09 -6.24 -26.15
C MET A 39 -40.86 -7.61 -26.81
N GLY A 40 -39.97 -8.42 -26.22
CA GLY A 40 -39.85 -9.86 -26.50
C GLY A 40 -39.54 -10.62 -25.21
N HIS A 41 -40.53 -11.33 -24.69
CA HIS A 41 -40.45 -12.25 -23.55
C HIS A 41 -39.84 -13.59 -23.96
N SER A 42 -39.08 -14.23 -23.06
CA SER A 42 -39.06 -15.68 -22.72
C SER A 42 -37.93 -15.90 -21.69
N ALA A 43 -38.09 -16.37 -20.45
CA ALA A 43 -38.82 -17.50 -19.87
C ALA A 43 -38.20 -18.90 -20.14
N VAL A 44 -37.67 -19.48 -19.05
CA VAL A 44 -37.56 -20.92 -18.70
C VAL A 44 -36.43 -21.75 -19.35
N ALA A 45 -35.53 -22.30 -18.52
CA ALA A 45 -35.45 -23.75 -18.27
C ALA A 45 -34.35 -24.11 -17.25
N HIS A 46 -34.77 -24.91 -16.25
CA HIS A 46 -33.94 -25.75 -15.38
C HIS A 46 -33.30 -26.90 -16.18
N SER A 47 -32.15 -27.40 -15.74
CA SER A 47 -31.96 -28.83 -15.44
C SER A 47 -30.59 -29.10 -14.82
N ALA A 48 -30.62 -29.65 -13.60
CA ALA A 48 -29.57 -30.49 -13.05
C ALA A 48 -29.50 -31.81 -13.84
N VAL A 49 -28.36 -32.51 -13.78
CA VAL A 49 -28.23 -33.89 -13.27
C VAL A 49 -26.80 -34.41 -13.54
N ALA A 50 -26.35 -35.16 -12.53
CA ALA A 50 -25.09 -35.85 -12.36
C ALA A 50 -24.69 -36.82 -13.49
N ASN A 51 -23.39 -37.11 -13.55
CA ASN A 51 -22.97 -38.51 -13.67
C ASN A 51 -21.60 -38.75 -13.01
N MET A 52 -21.64 -39.47 -11.89
CA MET A 52 -20.52 -40.25 -11.34
C MET A 52 -20.41 -41.56 -12.14
N LYS A 53 -19.17 -41.97 -12.44
CA LYS A 53 -18.71 -43.38 -12.57
C LYS A 53 -17.18 -43.33 -12.68
N THR A 54 -16.43 -43.55 -11.59
CA THR A 54 -15.79 -44.83 -11.21
C THR A 54 -14.99 -45.51 -12.33
N GLY A 55 -13.66 -45.57 -12.17
CA GLY A 55 -12.77 -46.41 -12.98
C GLY A 55 -11.31 -46.33 -12.50
N ARG A 56 -10.82 -47.44 -11.94
CA ARG A 56 -9.51 -47.66 -11.33
C ARG A 56 -8.36 -47.76 -12.36
N SER A 57 -7.19 -47.29 -11.94
CA SER A 57 -5.81 -47.80 -12.10
C SER A 57 -5.40 -48.62 -13.35
N GLN A 58 -4.30 -48.24 -14.02
CA GLN A 58 -2.95 -48.81 -13.83
C GLN A 58 -1.97 -48.41 -14.98
N THR A 59 -0.74 -48.10 -14.55
CA THR A 59 0.58 -48.38 -15.16
C THR A 59 0.88 -48.14 -16.65
N GLY A 60 1.89 -47.28 -16.88
CA GLY A 60 3.18 -47.67 -17.49
C GLY A 60 3.29 -47.68 -19.02
N TYR A 61 4.22 -46.87 -19.55
CA TYR A 61 5.30 -47.20 -20.50
C TYR A 61 5.67 -45.96 -21.35
N ASN A 62 6.90 -45.46 -21.15
CA ASN A 62 7.62 -44.60 -22.10
C ASN A 62 7.99 -45.41 -23.35
N TRP A 63 8.15 -44.79 -24.53
CA TRP A 63 9.32 -44.85 -25.44
C TRP A 63 9.16 -43.85 -26.61
N PHE A 64 10.11 -42.90 -26.68
CA PHE A 64 10.81 -42.22 -27.80
C PHE A 64 10.14 -41.79 -29.13
N GLU A 65 10.55 -40.57 -29.52
CA GLU A 65 10.92 -40.03 -30.84
C GLU A 65 9.91 -39.94 -31.98
N ASN A 66 9.70 -38.70 -32.46
CA ASN A 66 9.72 -38.45 -33.90
C ASN A 66 10.22 -37.03 -34.23
N THR A 67 11.33 -36.96 -34.95
CA THR A 67 11.91 -35.80 -35.62
C THR A 67 11.52 -35.88 -37.10
N SER A 68 10.94 -34.81 -37.68
CA SER A 68 11.35 -34.30 -39.00
C SER A 68 10.53 -33.10 -39.49
N LEU A 69 11.32 -32.13 -39.95
CA LEU A 69 11.13 -30.90 -40.74
C LEU A 69 10.19 -30.90 -41.96
N TYR A 70 10.05 -29.67 -42.50
CA TYR A 70 9.47 -29.16 -43.77
C TYR A 70 8.01 -28.65 -43.65
N SER A 71 7.63 -27.43 -44.07
CA SER A 71 8.26 -26.38 -44.90
C SER A 71 7.41 -25.09 -44.81
N SER A 72 8.04 -23.92 -44.82
CA SER A 72 7.37 -22.60 -44.94
C SER A 72 6.92 -22.31 -46.38
N PRO A 73 5.72 -21.73 -46.60
CA PRO A 73 5.41 -21.02 -47.84
C PRO A 73 5.59 -19.50 -47.69
N ASN A 74 6.13 -18.91 -48.75
CA ASN A 74 6.42 -17.50 -48.94
C ASN A 74 5.23 -16.54 -48.74
N SER A 75 5.59 -15.35 -48.29
CA SER A 75 4.81 -14.12 -48.24
C SER A 75 4.34 -13.65 -49.63
N MET A 76 3.05 -13.35 -49.74
CA MET A 76 2.46 -12.50 -50.78
C MET A 76 1.86 -11.27 -50.09
N ASP A 77 2.36 -10.09 -50.45
CA ASP A 77 1.87 -8.79 -49.99
C ASP A 77 0.39 -8.61 -50.33
N SER A 78 -0.41 -8.24 -49.34
CA SER A 78 -1.78 -7.75 -49.53
C SER A 78 -1.89 -6.37 -48.87
N PRO A 79 -2.50 -5.37 -49.53
CA PRO A 79 -2.60 -4.01 -48.99
C PRO A 79 -3.39 -4.02 -47.68
N THR A 80 -2.79 -3.49 -46.61
CA THR A 80 -3.42 -3.42 -45.29
C THR A 80 -4.58 -2.43 -45.29
N PHE A 81 -5.80 -2.94 -45.36
CA PHE A 81 -6.98 -2.19 -44.97
C PHE A 81 -7.14 -2.30 -43.45
N SER A 82 -6.75 -1.25 -42.72
CA SER A 82 -6.86 -1.20 -41.25
C SER A 82 -8.31 -1.02 -40.84
N LEU A 83 -8.99 -2.11 -40.51
CA LEU A 83 -10.29 -2.04 -39.83
C LEU A 83 -10.08 -1.62 -38.36
N PRO A 84 -10.97 -0.80 -37.77
CA PRO A 84 -10.93 -0.51 -36.34
C PRO A 84 -11.08 -1.80 -35.53
N GLU A 85 -10.09 -2.12 -34.68
CA GLU A 85 -10.12 -3.31 -33.82
C GLU A 85 -11.22 -3.19 -32.76
N LEU A 86 -12.35 -3.86 -32.99
CA LEU A 86 -13.33 -4.12 -31.95
C LEU A 86 -12.92 -5.39 -31.18
N GLY A 87 -12.27 -5.19 -30.03
CA GLY A 87 -12.43 -6.05 -28.86
C GLY A 87 -11.96 -7.51 -28.96
N SER A 88 -10.81 -7.81 -29.57
CA SER A 88 -10.16 -9.11 -29.39
C SER A 88 -9.30 -9.10 -28.10
N GLY A 89 -9.30 -10.19 -27.34
CA GLY A 89 -8.72 -10.28 -25.99
C GLY A 89 -7.22 -9.96 -25.84
N GLY A 90 -6.48 -9.75 -26.94
CA GLY A 90 -5.08 -9.34 -26.93
C GLY A 90 -4.84 -7.93 -26.38
N GLY A 91 -5.72 -6.96 -26.69
CA GLY A 91 -5.60 -5.58 -26.17
C GLY A 91 -5.75 -5.52 -24.65
N ARG A 92 -6.68 -6.30 -24.09
CA ARG A 92 -6.92 -6.38 -22.64
C ARG A 92 -5.74 -7.00 -21.88
N PHE A 93 -5.04 -7.96 -22.47
CA PHE A 93 -3.85 -8.58 -21.88
C PHE A 93 -2.65 -7.63 -21.86
N ILE A 94 -2.44 -6.88 -22.96
CA ILE A 94 -1.37 -5.88 -23.05
C ILE A 94 -1.58 -4.75 -22.03
N GLU A 95 -2.81 -4.25 -21.88
CA GLU A 95 -3.14 -3.23 -20.88
C GLU A 95 -2.88 -3.71 -19.45
N VAL A 96 -3.32 -4.92 -19.09
CA VAL A 96 -3.09 -5.47 -17.75
C VAL A 96 -1.61 -5.59 -17.42
N ASN A 97 -0.78 -6.06 -18.36
CA ASN A 97 0.66 -6.16 -18.14
C ASN A 97 1.33 -4.79 -18.05
N LYS A 98 0.88 -3.81 -18.84
CA LYS A 98 1.36 -2.42 -18.75
C LYS A 98 1.01 -1.80 -17.40
N HIS A 99 -0.21 -1.99 -16.90
CA HIS A 99 -0.60 -1.46 -15.59
C HIS A 99 0.17 -2.13 -14.47
N LYS A 100 0.40 -3.44 -14.55
CA LYS A 100 1.27 -4.13 -13.59
C LYS A 100 2.68 -3.53 -13.59
N ALA A 101 3.32 -3.39 -14.75
CA ALA A 101 4.66 -2.81 -14.85
C ALA A 101 4.71 -1.36 -14.33
N LEU A 102 3.67 -0.56 -14.62
CA LEU A 102 3.51 0.80 -14.10
C LEU A 102 3.38 0.81 -12.58
N GLY A 103 2.55 -0.06 -12.01
CA GLY A 103 2.39 -0.20 -10.56
C GLY A 103 3.70 -0.63 -9.89
N GLU A 104 4.40 -1.62 -10.43
CA GLU A 104 5.70 -2.06 -9.91
C GLU A 104 6.74 -0.92 -9.98
N TRP A 105 6.81 -0.18 -11.09
CA TRP A 105 7.67 0.99 -11.23
C TRP A 105 7.33 2.09 -10.21
N SER A 106 6.04 2.40 -10.03
CA SER A 106 5.59 3.39 -9.05
C SER A 106 5.92 2.98 -7.63
N LEU A 107 5.72 1.70 -7.29
CA LEU A 107 6.08 1.14 -5.99
C LEU A 107 7.59 1.25 -5.73
N GLN A 108 8.42 0.96 -6.74
CA GLN A 108 9.87 1.10 -6.65
C GLN A 108 10.31 2.56 -6.44
N ARG A 109 9.64 3.51 -7.09
CA ARG A 109 9.88 4.95 -6.89
C ARG A 109 9.46 5.43 -5.51
N LEU A 110 8.31 4.99 -5.03
CA LEU A 110 7.81 5.32 -3.69
C LEU A 110 8.71 4.71 -2.61
N GLY A 111 9.11 3.44 -2.74
CA GLY A 111 10.05 2.80 -1.83
C GLY A 111 11.42 3.47 -1.78
N LYS A 112 11.81 4.25 -2.82
CA LYS A 112 13.05 5.02 -2.84
C LYS A 112 13.00 6.30 -2.01
N SER A 113 11.88 7.01 -2.08
CA SER A 113 11.83 8.45 -1.76
C SER A 113 10.70 8.84 -0.81
N ALA A 114 9.70 7.97 -0.60
CA ALA A 114 8.58 8.29 0.26
C ALA A 114 8.95 8.14 1.74
N PRO A 115 8.52 9.07 2.62
CA PRO A 115 8.66 8.92 4.05
C PRO A 115 7.62 7.91 4.56
N LEU A 116 7.92 6.62 4.50
CA LEU A 116 6.96 5.57 4.84
C LEU A 116 6.90 5.28 6.34
N ILE A 117 5.69 5.02 6.86
CA ILE A 117 5.50 4.42 8.17
C ILE A 117 5.59 2.90 8.05
N ASN A 118 6.71 2.33 8.50
CA ASN A 118 6.97 0.89 8.45
C ASN A 118 6.55 0.18 9.76
N ASP A 119 5.33 0.46 10.24
CA ASP A 119 4.78 -0.23 11.41
C ASP A 119 3.90 -1.42 10.97
N PRO A 120 4.27 -2.67 11.29
CA PRO A 120 3.57 -3.84 10.77
C PRO A 120 2.08 -3.88 11.10
N TRP A 121 1.68 -3.50 12.33
CA TRP A 121 0.28 -3.57 12.76
C TRP A 121 -0.57 -2.50 12.08
N SER A 122 -0.12 -1.25 12.05
CA SER A 122 -0.87 -0.15 11.43
C SER A 122 -1.04 -0.38 9.93
N GLN A 123 0.01 -0.89 9.27
CA GLN A 123 -0.02 -1.31 7.88
C GLN A 123 -1.08 -2.41 7.66
N GLU A 124 -1.08 -3.48 8.47
CA GLU A 124 -2.05 -4.58 8.34
C GLU A 124 -3.50 -4.10 8.50
N GLN A 125 -3.76 -3.14 9.42
CA GLN A 125 -5.11 -2.60 9.60
C GLN A 125 -5.63 -1.90 8.33
N LEU A 126 -4.81 -1.04 7.73
CA LEU A 126 -5.20 -0.27 6.54
C LEU A 126 -5.23 -1.13 5.28
N GLU A 127 -4.28 -2.06 5.15
CA GLU A 127 -4.18 -2.98 4.02
C GLU A 127 -5.34 -3.98 4.00
N SER A 128 -5.72 -4.53 5.17
CA SER A 128 -6.91 -5.37 5.32
C SER A 128 -8.19 -4.64 4.92
N MET A 129 -8.35 -3.38 5.34
CA MET A 129 -9.47 -2.52 4.92
C MET A 129 -9.51 -2.34 3.40
N ALA A 130 -8.39 -1.98 2.78
CA ALA A 130 -8.30 -1.81 1.33
C ALA A 130 -8.62 -3.09 0.57
N TRP A 131 -8.15 -4.25 1.04
CA TRP A 131 -8.48 -5.54 0.43
C TRP A 131 -9.94 -5.92 0.58
N GLN A 132 -10.54 -5.72 1.77
CA GLN A 132 -11.96 -6.00 2.00
C GLN A 132 -12.85 -5.19 1.05
N ILE A 133 -12.54 -3.90 0.88
CA ILE A 133 -13.25 -3.01 -0.04
C ILE A 133 -13.01 -3.40 -1.50
N ASN A 134 -11.75 -3.63 -1.89
CA ASN A 134 -11.39 -4.01 -3.26
C ASN A 134 -12.01 -5.35 -3.69
N ALA A 135 -12.15 -6.31 -2.77
CA ALA A 135 -12.82 -7.58 -3.04
C ALA A 135 -14.28 -7.38 -3.51
N GLN A 136 -14.96 -6.32 -3.04
CA GLN A 136 -16.33 -6.00 -3.46
C GLN A 136 -16.39 -5.38 -4.86
N ALA A 137 -15.32 -4.73 -5.31
CA ALA A 137 -15.20 -4.18 -6.66
C ALA A 137 -14.95 -5.26 -7.71
N ARG A 138 -14.62 -6.50 -7.30
CA ARG A 138 -14.18 -7.60 -8.17
C ARG A 138 -13.01 -7.24 -9.08
N ASN A 139 -12.19 -6.30 -8.61
CA ASN A 139 -10.96 -5.88 -9.27
C ASN A 139 -9.84 -6.87 -9.00
N GLN A 140 -8.75 -6.73 -9.76
CA GLN A 140 -7.47 -7.33 -9.38
C GLN A 140 -7.09 -6.87 -7.96
N ALA A 141 -6.46 -7.76 -7.20
CA ALA A 141 -5.99 -7.41 -5.87
C ALA A 141 -5.01 -6.22 -5.97
N PRO A 142 -5.08 -5.23 -5.05
CA PRO A 142 -4.08 -4.18 -4.98
C PRO A 142 -2.70 -4.83 -4.80
N LEU A 143 -1.72 -4.33 -5.54
CA LEU A 143 -0.33 -4.71 -5.40
C LEU A 143 0.20 -4.35 -4.02
N ALA A 144 -0.03 -3.11 -3.55
CA ALA A 144 0.41 -2.66 -2.23
C ALA A 144 -0.39 -1.44 -1.76
N LEU A 145 -0.54 -1.29 -0.44
CA LEU A 145 -0.96 -0.04 0.20
C LEU A 145 0.23 0.52 0.97
N MET A 146 0.52 1.81 0.84
CA MET A 146 1.60 2.48 1.57
C MET A 146 1.05 3.53 2.53
N VAL A 147 1.54 3.52 3.76
CA VAL A 147 1.27 4.56 4.75
C VAL A 147 2.38 5.61 4.68
N ILE A 148 2.03 6.80 4.24
CA ILE A 148 2.97 7.91 4.03
C ILE A 148 2.91 8.83 5.26
N ASN A 149 4.06 9.05 5.89
CA ASN A 149 4.23 9.98 6.99
C ASN A 149 4.10 11.42 6.47
N ASN A 150 2.88 11.94 6.48
CA ASN A 150 2.57 13.29 6.06
C ASN A 150 1.30 13.75 6.78
N ALA A 151 1.35 14.91 7.42
CA ALA A 151 0.23 15.46 8.20
C ALA A 151 -0.92 15.98 7.31
N SER A 152 -0.69 16.20 6.01
CA SER A 152 -1.75 16.60 5.09
C SER A 152 -2.74 15.45 4.84
N ILE A 153 -4.03 15.79 4.70
CA ILE A 153 -5.05 14.83 4.27
C ILE A 153 -4.83 14.53 2.78
N ASN A 154 -4.47 13.28 2.48
CA ASN A 154 -4.37 12.75 1.13
C ASN A 154 -4.49 11.23 1.06
N ALA A 155 -4.92 10.75 -0.09
CA ALA A 155 -4.82 9.37 -0.52
C ALA A 155 -4.75 9.35 -2.05
N PHE A 156 -4.25 8.27 -2.61
CA PHE A 156 -4.23 8.08 -4.05
C PHE A 156 -4.21 6.60 -4.40
N ALA A 157 -4.63 6.30 -5.63
CA ALA A 157 -4.38 5.04 -6.29
C ALA A 157 -3.67 5.22 -7.64
N ILE A 158 -2.83 4.25 -7.99
CA ILE A 158 -2.10 4.18 -9.25
C ILE A 158 -2.47 2.85 -9.94
N PRO A 159 -2.72 2.86 -11.27
CA PRO A 159 -2.95 1.64 -12.02
C PRO A 159 -1.85 0.59 -11.79
N GLY A 160 -2.24 -0.68 -11.73
CA GLY A 160 -1.38 -1.75 -11.21
C GLY A 160 -1.57 -2.04 -9.73
N GLY A 161 -2.50 -1.34 -9.07
CA GLY A 161 -2.96 -1.67 -7.71
C GLY A 161 -2.09 -1.09 -6.61
N VAL A 162 -1.34 -0.02 -6.86
CA VAL A 162 -0.58 0.68 -5.81
C VAL A 162 -1.47 1.76 -5.21
N MET A 163 -1.61 1.75 -3.89
CA MET A 163 -2.37 2.75 -3.14
C MET A 163 -1.46 3.43 -2.12
N GLY A 164 -1.73 4.70 -1.84
CA GLY A 164 -1.08 5.45 -0.79
C GLY A 164 -2.09 6.17 0.07
N ILE A 165 -1.85 6.23 1.38
CA ILE A 165 -2.65 7.01 2.33
C ILE A 165 -1.70 7.79 3.25
N HIS A 166 -1.97 9.08 3.43
CA HIS A 166 -1.23 9.90 4.37
C HIS A 166 -1.69 9.64 5.81
N THR A 167 -0.76 9.74 6.78
CA THR A 167 -1.10 9.65 8.20
C THR A 167 -2.12 10.72 8.61
N GLY A 168 -2.04 11.92 8.04
CA GLY A 168 -3.02 12.99 8.23
C GLY A 168 -4.46 12.58 7.94
N THR A 169 -4.70 11.79 6.89
CA THR A 169 -6.04 11.29 6.54
C THR A 169 -6.66 10.46 7.66
N VAL A 170 -5.87 9.58 8.29
CA VAL A 170 -6.34 8.74 9.39
C VAL A 170 -6.49 9.56 10.68
N ILE A 171 -5.55 10.47 10.95
CA ILE A 171 -5.52 11.28 12.17
C ILE A 171 -6.68 12.29 12.21
N GLU A 172 -7.03 12.87 11.06
CA GLU A 172 -8.09 13.87 10.94
C GLU A 172 -9.50 13.26 10.80
N SER A 173 -9.59 11.96 10.50
CA SER A 173 -10.85 11.24 10.53
C SER A 173 -11.41 11.15 11.96
N ASN A 174 -12.73 10.94 12.07
CA ASN A 174 -13.44 10.75 13.34
C ASN A 174 -13.86 9.30 13.59
N SER A 175 -13.78 8.44 12.58
CA SER A 175 -14.12 7.02 12.70
C SER A 175 -13.37 6.19 11.66
N ILE A 176 -13.36 4.86 11.86
CA ILE A 176 -12.78 3.93 10.89
C ILE A 176 -13.54 3.94 9.56
N ASP A 177 -14.86 4.19 9.60
CA ASP A 177 -15.71 4.25 8.41
C ASP A 177 -15.38 5.47 7.54
N GLU A 178 -14.93 6.58 8.14
CA GLU A 178 -14.46 7.76 7.40
C GLU A 178 -13.16 7.44 6.66
N VAL A 179 -12.21 6.74 7.29
CA VAL A 179 -11.00 6.25 6.62
C VAL A 179 -11.35 5.29 5.47
N ALA A 180 -12.30 4.38 5.73
CA ALA A 180 -12.80 3.45 4.72
C ALA A 180 -13.46 4.18 3.54
N SER A 181 -14.10 5.33 3.77
CA SER A 181 -14.69 6.12 2.69
C SER A 181 -13.67 6.66 1.71
N VAL A 182 -12.52 7.12 2.21
CA VAL A 182 -11.40 7.57 1.36
C VAL A 182 -10.82 6.41 0.57
N ILE A 183 -10.57 5.28 1.22
CA ILE A 183 -10.06 4.08 0.54
C ILE A 183 -11.07 3.57 -0.50
N ALA A 184 -12.37 3.58 -0.20
CA ALA A 184 -13.40 3.18 -1.15
C ALA A 184 -13.52 4.12 -2.35
N HIS A 185 -13.31 5.42 -2.15
CA HIS A 185 -13.21 6.40 -3.23
C HIS A 185 -12.04 6.07 -4.18
N GLU A 186 -10.86 5.82 -3.63
CA GLU A 186 -9.69 5.44 -4.42
C GLU A 186 -9.85 4.08 -5.14
N VAL A 187 -10.46 3.09 -4.48
CA VAL A 187 -10.81 1.81 -5.12
C VAL A 187 -11.84 2.03 -6.23
N ALA A 188 -12.77 2.96 -6.06
CA ALA A 188 -13.74 3.30 -7.10
C ALA A 188 -13.03 3.89 -8.33
N HIS A 189 -12.08 4.82 -8.16
CA HIS A 189 -11.25 5.33 -9.25
C HIS A 189 -10.50 4.23 -10.02
N LEU A 190 -9.94 3.25 -9.31
CA LEU A 190 -9.30 2.09 -9.94
C LEU A 190 -10.32 1.21 -10.68
N SER A 191 -11.46 0.92 -10.06
CA SER A 191 -12.50 0.05 -10.64
C SER A 191 -13.12 0.60 -11.91
N GLN A 192 -13.36 1.92 -11.93
CA GLN A 192 -13.95 2.62 -13.06
C GLN A 192 -12.90 3.08 -14.07
N ARG A 193 -11.61 2.79 -13.81
CA ARG A 193 -10.49 3.14 -14.67
C ARG A 193 -10.51 4.62 -15.05
N HIS A 194 -10.80 5.51 -14.10
CA HIS A 194 -10.84 6.95 -14.36
C HIS A 194 -9.51 7.50 -14.93
N TYR A 195 -8.42 6.79 -14.68
CA TYR A 195 -7.08 6.99 -15.21
C TYR A 195 -6.92 6.63 -16.70
N GLU A 196 -7.80 5.78 -17.24
CA GLU A 196 -7.70 5.16 -18.57
C GLU A 196 -8.84 5.66 -19.47
N HIS A 197 -8.79 6.91 -19.91
CA HIS A 197 -9.57 7.30 -21.08
C HIS A 197 -8.75 6.97 -22.34
N ARG A 198 -9.41 6.57 -23.43
CA ARG A 198 -8.80 5.76 -24.52
C ARG A 198 -7.81 6.49 -25.43
N ASP A 199 -7.71 7.81 -25.34
CA ASP A 199 -6.89 8.61 -26.24
C ASP A 199 -5.44 8.75 -25.76
N GLU A 200 -4.54 9.14 -26.66
CA GLU A 200 -3.12 9.34 -26.35
C GLU A 200 -2.91 10.49 -25.35
N ALA A 201 -3.77 11.51 -25.41
CA ALA A 201 -3.76 12.65 -24.48
C ALA A 201 -4.03 12.23 -23.03
N SER A 202 -4.95 11.30 -22.80
CA SER A 202 -5.28 10.79 -21.46
C SER A 202 -4.20 9.87 -20.90
N ARG A 203 -3.51 9.08 -21.75
CA ARG A 203 -2.32 8.33 -21.34
C ARG A 203 -1.20 9.26 -20.88
N LYS A 204 -0.93 10.33 -21.62
CA LYS A 204 0.06 11.35 -21.21
C LYS A 204 -0.35 12.05 -19.91
N ALA A 205 -1.63 12.38 -19.75
CA ALA A 205 -2.16 12.98 -18.52
C ALA A 205 -2.01 12.04 -17.32
N LEU A 206 -2.27 10.74 -17.47
CA LEU A 206 -2.05 9.74 -16.43
C LEU A 206 -0.59 9.67 -16.00
N LEU A 207 0.34 9.59 -16.96
CA LEU A 207 1.78 9.55 -16.66
C LEU A 207 2.24 10.83 -15.96
N MET A 208 1.71 11.99 -16.37
CA MET A 208 1.94 13.25 -15.68
C MET A 208 1.38 13.22 -14.25
N GLN A 209 0.16 12.69 -14.05
CA GLN A 209 -0.47 12.52 -12.72
C GLN A 209 0.37 11.67 -11.78
N ILE A 210 0.80 10.50 -12.24
CA ILE A 210 1.67 9.62 -11.47
C ILE A 210 3.01 10.33 -11.19
N GLY A 211 3.60 10.98 -12.19
CA GLY A 211 4.83 11.76 -12.03
C GLY A 211 4.71 12.87 -10.99
N GLY A 212 3.59 13.59 -10.96
CA GLY A 212 3.32 14.65 -9.99
C GLY A 212 3.08 14.12 -8.57
N ILE A 213 2.35 13.02 -8.40
CA ILE A 213 2.19 12.33 -7.11
C ILE A 213 3.56 11.92 -6.55
N LEU A 214 4.38 11.27 -7.38
CA LEU A 214 5.73 10.84 -7.00
C LEU A 214 6.63 12.03 -6.64
N ALA A 215 6.55 13.13 -7.40
CA ALA A 215 7.30 14.35 -7.13
C ALA A 215 6.86 15.02 -5.82
N ALA A 216 5.55 15.09 -5.55
CA ALA A 216 4.99 15.64 -4.32
C ALA A 216 5.49 14.87 -3.08
N ILE A 217 5.47 13.54 -3.17
CA ILE A 217 5.92 12.67 -2.07
C ILE A 217 7.43 12.81 -1.86
N ALA A 218 8.22 12.84 -2.93
CA ALA A 218 9.66 13.06 -2.84
C ALA A 218 10.01 14.43 -2.25
N ALA A 219 9.28 15.49 -2.65
CA ALA A 219 9.46 16.83 -2.10
C ALA A 219 9.12 16.89 -0.60
N SER A 220 8.10 16.15 -0.15
CA SER A 220 7.73 16.08 1.27
C SER A 220 8.80 15.40 2.15
N ALA A 221 9.71 14.64 1.55
CA ALA A 221 10.83 14.00 2.24
C ALA A 221 12.10 14.89 2.33
N ALA A 222 12.13 16.03 1.63
CA ALA A 222 13.27 16.93 1.61
C ALA A 222 13.29 17.82 2.86
N ASP A 223 13.95 17.34 3.91
CA ASP A 223 14.32 18.16 5.07
C ASP A 223 15.43 19.12 4.65
N GLY A 224 15.20 20.44 4.68
CA GLY A 224 16.34 21.38 4.71
C GLY A 224 16.22 22.76 4.06
N ASP A 225 15.21 23.07 3.26
CA ASP A 225 15.05 24.44 2.75
C ASP A 225 13.57 24.79 2.54
N ALA A 226 13.02 25.55 3.49
CA ALA A 226 11.63 25.97 3.44
C ALA A 226 11.31 26.77 2.16
N ALA A 227 12.27 27.52 1.60
CA ALA A 227 12.05 28.26 0.36
C ALA A 227 12.00 27.33 -0.85
N ALA A 228 12.90 26.36 -0.94
CA ALA A 228 12.88 25.33 -1.99
C ALA A 228 11.65 24.42 -1.87
N ALA A 229 11.25 24.06 -0.65
CA ALA A 229 10.03 23.28 -0.38
C ALA A 229 8.76 24.05 -0.75
N VAL A 230 8.70 25.37 -0.49
CA VAL A 230 7.59 26.23 -0.90
C VAL A 230 7.53 26.39 -2.43
N MET A 231 8.67 26.62 -3.08
CA MET A 231 8.71 26.72 -4.55
C MET A 231 8.32 25.41 -5.23
N MET A 232 8.92 24.28 -4.82
CA MET A 232 8.54 22.95 -5.31
C MET A 232 7.09 22.63 -4.96
N GLY A 233 6.62 22.99 -3.78
CA GLY A 233 5.24 22.83 -3.35
C GLY A 233 4.24 23.59 -4.23
N SER A 234 4.54 24.84 -4.59
CA SER A 234 3.69 25.66 -5.47
C SER A 234 3.62 25.14 -6.91
N GLN A 235 4.74 24.68 -7.45
CA GLN A 235 4.79 24.08 -8.78
C GLN A 235 4.10 22.70 -8.81
N THR A 236 4.28 21.91 -7.75
CA THR A 236 3.60 20.63 -7.56
C THR A 236 2.10 20.81 -7.37
N ALA A 237 1.68 21.83 -6.62
CA ALA A 237 0.29 22.20 -6.43
C ALA A 237 -0.36 22.57 -7.78
N ALA A 238 0.32 23.36 -8.62
CA ALA A 238 -0.16 23.68 -9.96
C ALA A 238 -0.30 22.44 -10.85
N LEU A 239 0.66 21.51 -10.80
CA LEU A 239 0.59 20.23 -11.51
C LEU A 239 -0.58 19.36 -10.98
N ASN A 240 -0.75 19.25 -9.67
CA ASN A 240 -1.86 18.53 -9.02
C ASN A 240 -3.23 19.06 -9.45
N ALA A 241 -3.40 20.38 -9.51
CA ALA A 241 -4.63 21.00 -9.98
C ALA A 241 -4.91 20.72 -11.47
N GLN A 242 -3.87 20.61 -12.31
CA GLN A 242 -4.01 20.21 -13.72
C GLN A 242 -4.38 18.73 -13.89
N MET A 243 -4.09 17.91 -12.87
CA MET A 243 -4.32 16.46 -12.87
C MET A 243 -5.57 16.08 -12.06
N ALA A 244 -6.40 17.07 -11.71
CA ALA A 244 -7.65 16.88 -11.03
C ALA A 244 -8.64 16.07 -11.88
N PHE A 245 -9.36 15.16 -11.23
CA PHE A 245 -10.40 14.41 -11.91
C PHE A 245 -11.57 15.31 -12.33
N SER A 246 -12.24 14.90 -13.41
CA SER A 246 -13.45 15.58 -13.85
C SER A 246 -14.56 15.43 -12.80
N ARG A 247 -15.48 16.40 -12.76
CA ARG A 247 -16.64 16.34 -11.86
C ARG A 247 -17.54 15.11 -12.08
N SER A 248 -17.55 14.55 -13.29
CA SER A 248 -18.27 13.30 -13.57
C SER A 248 -17.58 12.10 -12.91
N ASN A 249 -16.24 12.00 -13.04
CA ASN A 249 -15.45 10.92 -12.46
C ASN A 249 -15.58 10.94 -10.93
N GLU A 250 -15.52 12.12 -10.32
CA GLU A 250 -15.68 12.26 -8.87
C GLU A 250 -17.07 11.81 -8.40
N ARG A 251 -18.16 12.22 -9.08
CA ARG A 251 -19.52 11.78 -8.73
C ARG A 251 -19.71 10.28 -8.91
N GLU A 252 -19.11 9.70 -9.93
CA GLU A 252 -19.13 8.26 -10.15
C GLU A 252 -18.33 7.50 -9.07
N ALA A 253 -17.15 8.00 -8.71
CA ALA A 253 -16.33 7.45 -7.64
C ALA A 253 -17.05 7.52 -6.28
N ASP A 254 -17.72 8.63 -5.95
CA ASP A 254 -18.54 8.76 -4.73
C ASP A 254 -19.64 7.68 -4.69
N ARG A 255 -20.39 7.54 -5.78
CA ARG A 255 -21.50 6.58 -5.91
C ARG A 255 -21.03 5.15 -5.72
N ILE A 256 -20.01 4.75 -6.47
CA ILE A 256 -19.47 3.40 -6.44
C ILE A 256 -18.77 3.16 -5.10
N GLY A 257 -18.02 4.12 -4.58
CA GLY A 257 -17.36 4.05 -3.28
C GLY A 257 -18.34 3.76 -2.15
N MET A 258 -19.46 4.50 -2.06
CA MET A 258 -20.52 4.23 -1.08
C MET A 258 -21.11 2.82 -1.22
N GLN A 259 -21.28 2.31 -2.45
CA GLN A 259 -21.76 0.94 -2.68
C GLN A 259 -20.74 -0.10 -2.22
N LEU A 260 -19.45 0.14 -2.47
CA LEU A 260 -18.37 -0.74 -2.04
C LEU A 260 -18.26 -0.77 -0.50
N MET A 261 -18.37 0.38 0.16
CA MET A 261 -18.44 0.46 1.63
C MET A 261 -19.58 -0.38 2.18
N ALA A 262 -20.80 -0.21 1.65
CA ALA A 262 -21.98 -0.95 2.09
C ALA A 262 -21.78 -2.47 1.98
N LYS A 263 -21.22 -2.93 0.85
CA LYS A 263 -20.93 -4.35 0.60
C LYS A 263 -19.81 -4.89 1.47
N ALA A 264 -18.81 -4.07 1.79
CA ALA A 264 -17.69 -4.43 2.65
C ALA A 264 -18.02 -4.37 4.15
N GLY A 265 -19.23 -3.90 4.51
CA GLY A 265 -19.68 -3.82 5.90
C GLY A 265 -19.29 -2.54 6.64
N TYR A 266 -18.85 -1.51 5.90
CA TYR A 266 -18.59 -0.15 6.39
C TYR A 266 -19.83 0.74 6.19
N ASP A 267 -19.95 1.78 7.01
CA ASP A 267 -21.10 2.71 6.95
C ASP A 267 -20.97 3.73 5.79
N PRO A 268 -21.80 3.65 4.73
CA PRO A 268 -21.73 4.61 3.61
C PRO A 268 -22.04 6.05 4.02
N ARG A 269 -22.73 6.26 5.16
CA ARG A 269 -22.99 7.58 5.73
C ARG A 269 -21.70 8.27 6.21
N ALA A 270 -20.58 7.56 6.31
CA ALA A 270 -19.29 8.14 6.67
C ALA A 270 -18.64 8.94 5.54
N MET A 271 -18.95 8.66 4.28
CA MET A 271 -18.42 9.45 3.15
C MET A 271 -18.82 10.94 3.22
N PRO A 272 -20.11 11.31 3.34
CA PRO A 272 -20.48 12.73 3.50
C PRO A 272 -20.00 13.33 4.83
N LYS A 273 -19.76 12.53 5.88
CA LYS A 273 -19.15 13.03 7.13
C LYS A 273 -17.68 13.41 6.90
N PHE A 274 -16.92 12.59 6.19
CA PHE A 274 -15.54 12.90 5.83
C PHE A 274 -15.45 14.11 4.90
N PHE A 275 -16.39 14.30 3.98
CA PHE A 275 -16.49 15.55 3.21
C PHE A 275 -16.68 16.77 4.11
N GLY A 276 -17.44 16.65 5.21
CA GLY A 276 -17.53 17.70 6.23
C GLY A 276 -16.19 17.99 6.92
N VAL A 277 -15.39 16.95 7.20
CA VAL A 277 -14.02 17.12 7.74
C VAL A 277 -13.13 17.90 6.75
N LEU A 278 -13.19 17.53 5.46
CA LEU A 278 -12.46 18.22 4.39
C LEU A 278 -12.87 19.69 4.24
N ASP A 279 -14.18 19.97 4.26
CA ASP A 279 -14.73 21.33 4.17
C ASP A 279 -14.29 22.19 5.37
N GLN A 280 -14.41 21.65 6.59
CA GLN A 280 -13.95 22.34 7.79
C GLN A 280 -12.45 22.66 7.74
N LYS A 281 -11.62 21.69 7.36
CA LYS A 281 -10.16 21.89 7.24
C LYS A 281 -9.80 22.89 6.15
N THR A 282 -10.54 22.91 5.05
CA THR A 282 -10.38 23.89 3.99
C THR A 282 -10.64 25.30 4.49
N GLN A 283 -11.76 25.51 5.19
CA GLN A 283 -12.13 26.82 5.73
C GLN A 283 -11.12 27.33 6.76
N LEU A 284 -10.62 26.44 7.65
CA LEU A 284 -9.58 26.77 8.61
C LEU A 284 -8.27 27.16 7.89
N ASN A 285 -7.81 26.35 6.94
CA ASN A 285 -6.56 26.61 6.24
C ASN A 285 -6.63 27.89 5.38
N MET A 286 -7.76 28.19 4.76
CA MET A 286 -7.96 29.46 4.04
C MET A 286 -7.92 30.67 4.98
N SER A 287 -8.45 30.52 6.20
CA SER A 287 -8.43 31.59 7.21
C SER A 287 -7.02 31.85 7.73
N ASP A 288 -6.20 30.80 7.83
CA ASP A 288 -4.82 30.86 8.32
C ASP A 288 -3.78 31.15 7.23
N ASN A 289 -4.22 31.43 5.98
CA ASN A 289 -3.35 31.50 4.79
C ASN A 289 -2.42 30.26 4.65
N ALA A 290 -2.90 29.10 5.09
CA ALA A 290 -2.20 27.83 5.01
C ALA A 290 -2.57 27.06 3.72
N TYR A 291 -1.78 26.04 3.40
CA TYR A 291 -2.02 25.20 2.22
C TYR A 291 -3.32 24.41 2.34
N LEU A 292 -4.07 24.33 1.24
CA LEU A 292 -5.25 23.48 1.15
C LEU A 292 -4.88 21.99 1.27
N PRO A 293 -5.80 21.14 1.79
CA PRO A 293 -5.61 19.69 1.74
C PRO A 293 -5.28 19.22 0.33
N SER A 294 -4.20 18.46 0.17
CA SER A 294 -3.74 17.98 -1.13
C SER A 294 -4.76 17.06 -1.80
N PHE A 295 -5.56 16.34 -1.01
CA PHE A 295 -6.70 15.57 -1.52
C PHE A 295 -7.68 16.41 -2.35
N ILE A 296 -8.02 17.63 -1.91
CA ILE A 296 -9.00 18.48 -2.61
C ILE A 296 -8.43 19.03 -3.92
N MET A 297 -7.10 19.12 -4.02
CA MET A 297 -6.43 19.58 -5.24
C MET A 297 -6.57 18.57 -6.38
N THR A 298 -6.57 17.27 -6.08
CA THR A 298 -6.76 16.19 -7.06
C THR A 298 -8.22 15.73 -7.15
N HIS A 299 -8.99 15.89 -6.07
CA HIS A 299 -10.40 15.52 -5.93
C HIS A 299 -11.24 16.74 -5.49
N PRO A 300 -11.59 17.65 -6.42
CA PRO A 300 -12.34 18.86 -6.05
C PRO A 300 -13.67 18.55 -5.36
N LEU A 301 -13.80 18.99 -4.11
CA LEU A 301 -15.04 18.88 -3.35
C LEU A 301 -15.99 20.02 -3.75
N SER A 302 -17.23 19.69 -4.10
CA SER A 302 -18.25 20.67 -4.45
C SER A 302 -19.51 20.47 -3.59
N SER A 303 -20.30 21.53 -3.43
CA SER A 303 -21.59 21.46 -2.73
C SER A 303 -22.54 20.45 -3.38
N GLU A 304 -22.47 20.28 -4.70
CA GLU A 304 -23.22 19.26 -5.44
C GLU A 304 -22.85 17.84 -4.99
N ARG A 305 -21.55 17.52 -4.91
CA ARG A 305 -21.06 16.21 -4.45
C ARG A 305 -21.48 15.93 -3.01
N LEU A 306 -21.32 16.92 -2.12
CA LEU A 306 -21.73 16.78 -0.73
C LEU A 306 -23.23 16.52 -0.61
N SER A 307 -24.05 17.30 -1.32
CA SER A 307 -25.51 17.14 -1.32
C SER A 307 -25.93 15.78 -1.89
N GLU A 308 -25.29 15.33 -2.98
CA GLU A 308 -25.58 14.02 -3.56
C GLU A 308 -25.19 12.88 -2.60
N ALA A 309 -23.99 12.93 -2.01
CA ALA A 309 -23.53 11.92 -1.06
C ALA A 309 -24.45 11.85 0.17
N GLN A 310 -24.90 12.99 0.69
CA GLN A 310 -25.89 13.06 1.77
C GLN A 310 -27.24 12.44 1.35
N SER A 311 -27.74 12.79 0.17
CA SER A 311 -29.00 12.22 -0.33
C SER A 311 -28.91 10.70 -0.51
N ARG A 312 -27.78 10.18 -0.99
CA ARG A 312 -27.56 8.74 -1.18
C ARG A 312 -27.37 8.01 0.14
N ALA A 313 -26.72 8.64 1.10
CA ALA A 313 -26.50 8.05 2.41
C ALA A 313 -27.83 7.62 3.07
N ASN A 314 -28.90 8.37 2.82
CA ASN A 314 -30.26 8.07 3.29
C ASN A 314 -30.93 6.89 2.56
N SER A 315 -30.44 6.49 1.38
CA SER A 315 -30.97 5.37 0.61
C SER A 315 -30.40 4.01 1.03
N TYR A 316 -29.28 4.01 1.75
CA TYR A 316 -28.71 2.78 2.29
C TYR A 316 -29.50 2.36 3.54
N PRO A 317 -29.77 1.05 3.71
CA PRO A 317 -30.35 0.57 4.95
C PRO A 317 -29.49 1.05 6.13
N THR A 318 -30.13 1.56 7.18
CA THR A 318 -29.41 1.76 8.43
C THR A 318 -28.93 0.39 8.87
N LEU A 319 -27.63 0.16 8.73
CA LEU A 319 -27.02 -1.01 9.33
C LEU A 319 -27.41 -0.93 10.82
N GLY A 320 -28.06 -1.98 11.36
CA GLY A 320 -28.49 -2.07 12.77
C GLY A 320 -27.30 -2.18 13.73
N LEU A 321 -26.23 -1.48 13.40
CA LEU A 321 -24.92 -1.51 13.99
C LEU A 321 -24.80 -0.24 14.81
N ASN A 322 -24.48 -0.41 16.09
CA ASN A 322 -24.19 0.69 17.00
C ASN A 322 -23.19 1.66 16.33
N SER A 323 -23.47 2.96 16.37
CA SER A 323 -22.67 4.04 15.75
C SER A 323 -21.22 4.13 16.25
N GLN A 324 -20.82 3.26 17.19
CA GLN A 324 -19.46 3.12 17.72
C GLN A 324 -18.77 1.80 17.33
N ARG A 325 -19.23 1.11 16.28
CA ARG A 325 -18.57 -0.11 15.80
C ARG A 325 -17.09 0.21 15.51
N HIS A 326 -16.18 -0.57 16.09
CA HIS A 326 -14.74 -0.42 15.93
C HIS A 326 -14.16 0.93 16.39
N GLN A 327 -14.86 1.71 17.22
CA GLN A 327 -14.31 2.97 17.76
C GLN A 327 -12.98 2.71 18.46
N LEU A 328 -12.88 1.66 19.27
CA LEU A 328 -11.62 1.32 19.94
C LEU A 328 -10.51 1.01 18.92
N ASN A 329 -10.81 0.24 17.86
CA ASN A 329 -9.81 -0.07 16.83
C ASN A 329 -9.34 1.20 16.10
N PHE A 330 -10.27 2.10 15.81
CA PHE A 330 -9.96 3.41 15.24
C PHE A 330 -9.03 4.23 16.15
N GLU A 331 -9.37 4.34 17.43
CA GLU A 331 -8.54 5.07 18.39
C GLU A 331 -7.14 4.46 18.53
N LEU A 332 -7.04 3.13 18.56
CA LEU A 332 -5.75 2.42 18.59
C LEU A 332 -4.91 2.78 17.36
N LEU A 333 -5.49 2.75 16.16
CA LEU A 333 -4.81 3.12 14.91
C LEU A 333 -4.42 4.58 14.87
N LYS A 334 -5.36 5.49 15.16
CA LYS A 334 -5.15 6.94 15.16
C LYS A 334 -4.00 7.34 16.08
N TRP A 335 -4.05 6.94 17.35
CA TRP A 335 -3.04 7.33 18.33
C TRP A 335 -1.69 6.65 18.08
N ARG A 336 -1.68 5.40 17.60
CA ARG A 336 -0.44 4.74 17.18
C ARG A 336 0.22 5.49 16.03
N LEU A 337 -0.54 5.87 15.00
CA LEU A 337 -0.02 6.65 13.88
C LEU A 337 0.48 8.02 14.34
N LYS A 338 -0.23 8.73 15.22
CA LYS A 338 0.24 10.01 15.79
C LYS A 338 1.63 9.91 16.43
N VAL A 339 1.88 8.84 17.19
CA VAL A 339 3.21 8.59 17.80
C VAL A 339 4.24 8.19 16.75
N LEU A 340 3.88 7.34 15.79
CA LEU A 340 4.81 6.90 14.73
C LEU A 340 5.20 8.03 13.77
N SER A 341 4.31 8.99 13.55
CA SER A 341 4.48 10.12 12.64
C SER A 341 5.01 11.38 13.32
N ASN A 342 5.30 11.34 14.63
CA ASN A 342 5.66 12.51 15.44
C ASN A 342 4.63 13.66 15.37
N GLN A 343 3.35 13.34 15.25
CA GLN A 343 2.22 14.31 15.19
C GLN A 343 1.47 14.38 16.51
N THR A 344 2.19 14.22 17.63
CA THR A 344 1.64 14.35 18.98
C THR A 344 2.73 14.74 19.97
N THR A 345 2.31 15.27 21.11
CA THR A 345 3.20 15.63 22.22
C THR A 345 2.94 14.74 23.43
N GLU A 346 3.90 14.67 24.35
CA GLU A 346 3.72 13.96 25.61
C GLU A 346 2.48 14.45 26.36
N ASN A 347 2.30 15.77 26.46
CA ASN A 347 1.19 16.37 27.20
C ASN A 347 -0.17 15.97 26.60
N GLU A 348 -0.29 15.99 25.28
CA GLU A 348 -1.50 15.57 24.59
C GLU A 348 -1.83 14.09 24.88
N LEU A 349 -0.82 13.22 24.83
CA LEU A 349 -0.97 11.80 25.15
C LEU A 349 -1.38 11.60 26.61
N ILE A 350 -0.75 12.29 27.56
CA ILE A 350 -1.07 12.18 29.00
C ILE A 350 -2.52 12.59 29.26
N ILE A 351 -2.95 13.73 28.71
CA ILE A 351 -4.32 14.25 28.89
C ILE A 351 -5.32 13.25 28.32
N THR A 352 -5.09 12.78 27.09
CA THR A 352 -6.06 11.93 26.38
C THR A 352 -6.08 10.50 26.91
N ALA A 353 -4.96 9.96 27.39
CA ALA A 353 -4.86 8.62 27.96
C ALA A 353 -5.81 8.40 29.15
N SER A 354 -6.22 9.46 29.84
CA SER A 354 -7.20 9.39 30.94
C SER A 354 -8.57 8.85 30.50
N THR A 355 -8.97 9.08 29.25
CA THR A 355 -10.29 8.72 28.72
C THR A 355 -10.22 7.82 27.48
N ASN A 356 -9.05 7.72 26.84
CA ASN A 356 -8.88 7.03 25.57
C ASN A 356 -7.82 5.91 25.69
N LYS A 357 -8.27 4.66 25.50
CA LYS A 357 -7.40 3.46 25.57
C LYS A 357 -6.35 3.42 24.45
N GLY A 358 -6.67 3.96 23.27
CA GLY A 358 -5.72 4.10 22.16
C GLY A 358 -4.57 5.05 22.53
N ALA A 359 -4.89 6.20 23.10
CA ALA A 359 -3.91 7.16 23.59
C ALA A 359 -3.06 6.59 24.75
N GLU A 360 -3.67 5.87 25.69
CA GLU A 360 -2.92 5.21 26.78
C GLU A 360 -1.93 4.16 26.23
N MET A 361 -2.34 3.37 25.22
CA MET A 361 -1.46 2.39 24.58
C MET A 361 -0.34 3.06 23.78
N ALA A 362 -0.66 4.14 23.05
CA ALA A 362 0.32 4.93 22.33
C ALA A 362 1.31 5.63 23.27
N LEU A 363 0.85 6.09 24.44
CA LEU A 363 1.69 6.68 25.48
C LEU A 363 2.69 5.67 26.05
N ALA A 364 2.28 4.43 26.27
CA ALA A 364 3.19 3.36 26.69
C ALA A 364 4.33 3.16 25.66
N TYR A 365 3.99 3.14 24.38
CA TYR A 365 4.96 3.03 23.30
C TYR A 365 5.85 4.28 23.18
N TRP A 366 5.27 5.47 23.33
CA TRP A 366 5.99 6.74 23.33
C TRP A 366 7.03 6.79 24.45
N TYR A 367 6.66 6.42 25.68
CA TYR A 367 7.63 6.34 26.79
C TYR A 367 8.77 5.37 26.49
N ALA A 368 8.48 4.20 25.95
CA ALA A 368 9.52 3.24 25.59
C ALA A 368 10.49 3.79 24.53
N LYS A 369 9.99 4.50 23.50
CA LYS A 369 10.84 5.19 22.51
C LYS A 369 11.75 6.26 23.12
N HIS A 370 11.37 6.84 24.26
CA HIS A 370 12.13 7.84 24.99
C HIS A 370 12.94 7.23 26.17
N ASN A 371 13.18 5.92 26.16
CA ASN A 371 13.91 5.17 27.20
C ASN A 371 13.26 5.21 28.60
N ARG A 372 11.97 5.58 28.71
CA ARG A 372 11.21 5.66 29.96
C ARG A 372 10.46 4.35 30.22
N TYR A 373 11.23 3.29 30.39
CA TYR A 373 10.74 1.91 30.42
C TYR A 373 9.84 1.56 31.61
N SER A 374 10.12 2.10 32.79
CA SER A 374 9.31 1.88 34.00
C SER A 374 7.90 2.48 33.84
N GLU A 375 7.82 3.67 33.26
CA GLU A 375 6.55 4.34 32.97
C GLU A 375 5.78 3.62 31.88
N ALA A 376 6.46 3.20 30.79
CA ALA A 376 5.85 2.35 29.77
C ALA A 376 5.23 1.08 30.38
N GLN A 377 5.96 0.39 31.27
CA GLN A 377 5.45 -0.80 31.93
C GLN A 377 4.26 -0.52 32.86
N SER A 378 4.26 0.62 33.56
CA SER A 378 3.13 1.04 34.39
C SER A 378 1.85 1.22 33.56
N ARG A 379 1.98 1.88 32.39
CA ARG A 379 0.87 2.06 31.43
C ARG A 379 0.36 0.71 30.89
N LEU A 380 1.26 -0.19 30.51
CA LEU A 380 0.90 -1.55 30.06
C LEU A 380 0.19 -2.36 31.14
N ASN A 381 0.66 -2.28 32.39
CA ASN A 381 0.02 -2.97 33.51
C ASN A 381 -1.39 -2.44 33.80
N LYS A 382 -1.62 -1.13 33.64
CA LYS A 382 -2.96 -0.52 33.71
C LYS A 382 -3.87 -1.05 32.60
N LEU A 383 -3.38 -1.12 31.37
CA LEU A 383 -4.13 -1.64 30.22
C LEU A 383 -4.49 -3.12 30.40
N LYS A 384 -3.58 -3.97 30.90
CA LYS A 384 -3.85 -5.39 31.17
C LYS A 384 -4.94 -5.63 32.21
N LYS A 385 -5.07 -4.74 33.19
CA LYS A 385 -6.13 -4.82 34.22
C LYS A 385 -7.51 -4.40 33.68
N THR A 386 -7.56 -3.82 32.49
CA THR A 386 -8.81 -3.35 31.87
C THR A 386 -9.52 -4.52 31.18
N SER A 387 -10.59 -5.03 31.79
CA SER A 387 -11.34 -6.19 31.29
C SER A 387 -12.58 -5.84 30.45
N SER A 388 -13.04 -4.59 30.50
CA SER A 388 -14.29 -4.15 29.86
C SER A 388 -14.08 -3.69 28.42
N ILE A 389 -14.15 -4.63 27.48
CA ILE A 389 -14.28 -4.35 26.04
C ILE A 389 -15.50 -5.13 25.53
N SER A 390 -16.57 -4.40 25.17
CA SER A 390 -17.86 -5.00 24.84
C SER A 390 -17.89 -5.71 23.49
N SER A 391 -17.04 -5.29 22.54
CA SER A 391 -16.95 -5.87 21.20
C SER A 391 -15.84 -6.92 21.13
N ALA A 392 -16.18 -8.14 20.70
CA ALA A 392 -15.20 -9.23 20.57
C ALA A 392 -14.11 -8.92 19.54
N SER A 393 -14.46 -8.26 18.42
CA SER A 393 -13.47 -7.82 17.42
C SER A 393 -12.53 -6.76 17.98
N ASP A 394 -13.07 -5.81 18.74
CA ASP A 394 -12.27 -4.72 19.31
C ASP A 394 -11.38 -5.24 20.44
N LYS A 395 -11.85 -6.24 21.17
CA LYS A 395 -11.06 -6.96 22.17
C LYS A 395 -9.91 -7.70 21.50
N ALA A 396 -10.14 -8.43 20.42
CA ALA A 396 -9.08 -9.12 19.68
C ALA A 396 -8.02 -8.13 19.15
N SER A 397 -8.44 -7.03 18.51
CA SER A 397 -7.50 -5.99 18.04
C SER A 397 -6.72 -5.35 19.19
N PHE A 398 -7.38 -5.07 20.31
CA PHE A 398 -6.77 -4.52 21.52
C PHE A 398 -5.73 -5.46 22.13
N ASP A 399 -6.10 -6.73 22.36
CA ASP A 399 -5.23 -7.73 22.97
C ASP A 399 -3.99 -7.98 22.11
N ILE A 400 -4.16 -8.05 20.78
CA ILE A 400 -3.05 -8.21 19.84
C ILE A 400 -2.14 -6.99 19.86
N LEU A 401 -2.68 -5.77 19.79
CA LEU A 401 -1.84 -4.57 19.82
C LEU A 401 -1.15 -4.40 21.18
N LEU A 402 -1.81 -4.77 22.28
CA LEU A 402 -1.21 -4.75 23.61
C LEU A 402 0.00 -5.69 23.68
N ALA A 403 -0.13 -6.91 23.15
CA ALA A 403 0.97 -7.87 23.09
C ALA A 403 2.11 -7.39 22.18
N ILE A 404 1.78 -6.79 21.03
CA ILE A 404 2.75 -6.17 20.12
C ILE A 404 3.49 -5.05 20.83
N THR A 405 2.79 -4.11 21.47
CA THR A 405 3.42 -2.99 22.17
C THR A 405 4.27 -3.50 23.33
N GLU A 406 3.80 -4.46 24.13
CA GLU A 406 4.61 -5.06 25.20
C GLU A 406 5.89 -5.72 24.66
N ALA A 407 5.80 -6.47 23.57
CA ALA A 407 6.96 -7.08 22.93
C ALA A 407 7.93 -6.03 22.38
N GLN A 408 7.41 -4.93 21.82
CA GLN A 408 8.23 -3.80 21.37
C GLN A 408 8.92 -3.08 22.54
N VAL A 409 8.21 -2.87 23.66
CA VAL A 409 8.82 -2.30 24.89
C VAL A 409 9.92 -3.21 25.42
N ALA A 410 9.67 -4.53 25.50
CA ALA A 410 10.67 -5.50 25.92
C ALA A 410 11.89 -5.54 24.97
N GLY A 411 11.66 -5.47 23.65
CA GLY A 411 12.70 -5.41 22.64
C GLY A 411 13.58 -4.16 22.75
N LEU A 412 12.98 -2.99 23.01
CA LEU A 412 13.73 -1.74 23.25
C LEU A 412 14.62 -1.82 24.52
N GLN A 413 14.23 -2.63 25.51
CA GLN A 413 15.05 -2.93 26.69
C GLN A 413 16.12 -4.01 26.44
N GLY A 414 16.16 -4.60 25.24
CA GLY A 414 17.03 -5.75 24.92
C GLY A 414 16.53 -7.10 25.44
N ASN A 415 15.31 -7.17 26.01
CA ASN A 415 14.71 -8.40 26.53
C ASN A 415 13.90 -9.13 25.45
N TRP A 416 14.61 -9.72 24.49
CA TRP A 416 14.00 -10.40 23.34
C TRP A 416 13.33 -11.73 23.70
N GLN A 417 13.75 -12.37 24.78
CA GLN A 417 13.10 -13.57 25.32
C GLN A 417 11.68 -13.26 25.82
N GLN A 418 11.51 -12.14 26.51
CA GLN A 418 10.17 -11.68 26.92
C GLN A 418 9.33 -11.28 25.71
N ALA A 419 9.92 -10.62 24.70
CA ALA A 419 9.22 -10.29 23.46
C ALA A 419 8.68 -11.55 22.74
N GLU A 420 9.51 -12.59 22.56
CA GLU A 420 9.07 -13.87 22.00
C GLU A 420 7.97 -14.51 22.85
N LYS A 421 8.12 -14.54 24.18
CA LYS A 421 7.14 -15.12 25.10
C LYS A 421 5.77 -14.46 24.99
N VAL A 422 5.74 -13.13 24.90
CA VAL A 422 4.50 -12.35 24.80
C VAL A 422 3.81 -12.55 23.45
N LEU A 423 4.58 -12.62 22.36
CA LEU A 423 4.03 -12.80 21.02
C LEU A 423 3.59 -14.24 20.73
N THR A 424 4.18 -15.24 21.38
CA THR A 424 3.98 -16.67 21.07
C THR A 424 2.50 -17.11 21.06
N PRO A 425 1.67 -16.78 22.07
CA PRO A 425 0.26 -17.18 22.04
C PRO A 425 -0.49 -16.64 20.83
N TYR A 426 -0.27 -15.37 20.48
CA TYR A 426 -0.93 -14.72 19.35
C TYR A 426 -0.40 -15.20 18.00
N TYR A 427 0.91 -15.42 17.89
CA TYR A 427 1.53 -16.02 16.70
C TYR A 427 0.96 -17.41 16.39
N ASN A 428 0.72 -18.22 17.43
CA ASN A 428 0.14 -19.56 17.27
C ASN A 428 -1.36 -19.52 16.94
N LEU A 429 -2.10 -18.54 17.46
CA LEU A 429 -3.54 -18.38 17.20
C LEU A 429 -3.85 -17.74 15.84
N TYR A 430 -3.00 -16.83 15.37
CA TYR A 430 -3.17 -16.07 14.13
C TYR A 430 -1.95 -16.22 13.21
N PRO A 431 -1.61 -17.45 12.77
CA PRO A 431 -0.42 -17.72 11.97
C PRO A 431 -0.49 -17.13 10.56
N GLU A 432 -1.63 -16.60 10.11
CA GLU A 432 -1.80 -15.90 8.85
C GLU A 432 -1.34 -14.43 8.93
N ARG A 433 -1.44 -13.82 10.11
CA ARG A 433 -1.16 -12.40 10.32
C ARG A 433 0.30 -12.05 10.06
N ARG A 434 0.50 -11.11 9.13
CA ARG A 434 1.84 -10.66 8.72
C ARG A 434 2.56 -9.88 9.81
N ASP A 435 1.85 -9.01 10.52
CA ASP A 435 2.42 -8.16 11.56
C ASP A 435 3.05 -8.96 12.71
N LEU A 436 2.36 -9.99 13.20
CA LEU A 436 2.89 -10.92 14.21
C LEU A 436 4.11 -11.69 13.70
N LYS A 437 4.09 -12.15 12.44
CA LYS A 437 5.24 -12.83 11.83
C LYS A 437 6.47 -11.95 11.76
N LEU A 438 6.32 -10.69 11.36
CA LEU A 438 7.44 -9.74 11.25
C LEU A 438 8.03 -9.41 12.63
N LEU A 439 7.19 -9.14 13.62
CA LEU A 439 7.64 -8.85 14.98
C LEU A 439 8.25 -10.06 15.69
N MET A 440 7.71 -11.26 15.46
CA MET A 440 8.31 -12.51 15.95
C MET A 440 9.67 -12.76 15.28
N ALA A 441 9.80 -12.47 13.99
CA ALA A 441 11.07 -12.55 13.30
C ALA A 441 12.11 -11.59 13.87
N ASP A 442 11.73 -10.37 14.26
CA ASP A 442 12.64 -9.44 14.93
C ASP A 442 13.17 -10.02 16.25
N ALA A 443 12.30 -10.60 17.08
CA ALA A 443 12.72 -11.28 18.30
C ALA A 443 13.64 -12.48 18.00
N TRP A 444 13.32 -13.31 17.01
CA TRP A 444 14.14 -14.46 16.63
C TRP A 444 15.51 -14.09 16.05
N LEU A 445 15.61 -13.00 15.29
CA LEU A 445 16.90 -12.49 14.81
C LEU A 445 17.82 -12.16 15.98
N GLN A 446 17.30 -11.51 17.02
CA GLN A 446 18.07 -11.12 18.20
C GLN A 446 18.40 -12.30 19.13
N LEU A 447 17.63 -13.38 19.03
CA LEU A 447 17.86 -14.63 19.77
C LEU A 447 18.70 -15.66 18.99
N GLY A 448 19.25 -15.31 17.83
CA GLY A 448 20.05 -16.23 17.00
C GLY A 448 19.25 -17.35 16.32
N LYS A 449 17.91 -17.25 16.29
CA LYS A 449 16.98 -18.27 15.75
C LYS A 449 16.77 -18.11 14.24
N HIS A 450 17.84 -18.00 13.46
CA HIS A 450 17.81 -17.68 12.02
C HIS A 450 16.95 -18.62 11.18
N ASN A 451 17.03 -19.93 11.42
CA ASN A 451 16.25 -20.93 10.68
C ASN A 451 14.72 -20.72 10.85
N LYS A 452 14.27 -20.27 12.04
CA LYS A 452 12.86 -19.96 12.28
C LYS A 452 12.43 -18.73 11.49
N VAL A 453 13.28 -17.70 11.42
CA VAL A 453 13.04 -16.50 10.60
C VAL A 453 12.89 -16.89 9.14
N ILE A 454 13.86 -17.63 8.59
CA ILE A 454 13.85 -18.05 7.18
C ILE A 454 12.58 -18.85 6.86
N THR A 455 12.21 -19.80 7.72
CA THR A 455 11.03 -20.66 7.52
C THR A 455 9.72 -19.85 7.58
N SER A 456 9.61 -18.93 8.54
CA SER A 456 8.41 -18.11 8.75
C SER A 456 8.23 -17.02 7.68
N MET A 457 9.34 -16.42 7.22
CA MET A 457 9.33 -15.32 6.25
C MET A 457 9.25 -15.80 4.79
N LYS A 458 9.75 -17.00 4.47
CA LYS A 458 9.69 -17.58 3.12
C LYS A 458 8.31 -17.48 2.44
N PRO A 459 7.19 -17.90 3.07
CA PRO A 459 5.87 -17.77 2.44
C PRO A 459 5.45 -16.31 2.22
N ILE A 460 5.87 -15.37 3.08
CA ILE A 460 5.58 -13.94 2.90
C ILE A 460 6.29 -13.42 1.65
N VAL A 461 7.61 -13.61 1.56
CA VAL A 461 8.39 -13.07 0.42
C VAL A 461 8.09 -13.78 -0.91
N GLN A 462 7.53 -14.99 -0.86
CA GLN A 462 7.05 -15.70 -2.05
C GLN A 462 5.67 -15.20 -2.53
N SER A 463 4.76 -14.93 -1.60
CA SER A 463 3.42 -14.42 -1.93
C SER A 463 3.40 -12.91 -2.20
N ARG A 464 4.31 -12.17 -1.58
CA ARG A 464 4.48 -10.71 -1.72
C ARG A 464 5.95 -10.39 -2.00
N PRO A 465 6.42 -10.52 -3.25
CA PRO A 465 7.82 -10.29 -3.60
C PRO A 465 8.32 -8.86 -3.33
N HIS A 466 7.41 -7.90 -3.21
CA HIS A 466 7.67 -6.48 -2.92
C HIS A 466 7.64 -6.14 -1.43
N ASP A 467 7.45 -7.13 -0.55
CA ASP A 467 7.41 -6.93 0.89
C ASP A 467 8.81 -6.58 1.45
N LEU A 468 9.11 -5.29 1.53
CA LEU A 468 10.40 -4.79 2.00
C LEU A 468 10.75 -5.26 3.42
N GLU A 469 9.77 -5.38 4.30
CA GLU A 469 9.97 -5.78 5.70
C GLU A 469 10.30 -7.28 5.82
N GLY A 470 9.62 -8.12 5.03
CA GLY A 470 9.92 -9.55 4.92
C GLY A 470 11.28 -9.79 4.25
N LEU A 471 11.57 -9.08 3.16
CA LEU A 471 12.87 -9.15 2.47
C LEU A 471 14.03 -8.74 3.37
N TYR A 472 13.87 -7.67 4.15
CA TYR A 472 14.87 -7.20 5.11
C TYR A 472 15.18 -8.26 6.17
N ARG A 473 14.15 -8.88 6.76
CA ARG A 473 14.34 -9.94 7.78
C ARG A 473 14.96 -11.21 7.20
N MET A 474 14.59 -11.57 5.97
CA MET A 474 15.23 -12.66 5.22
C MET A 474 16.71 -12.36 4.98
N GLN A 475 17.03 -11.18 4.46
CA GLN A 475 18.41 -10.72 4.28
C GLN A 475 19.17 -10.83 5.60
N ARG A 476 18.64 -10.25 6.68
CA ARG A 476 19.32 -10.22 7.98
C ARG A 476 19.56 -11.61 8.56
N ALA A 477 18.59 -12.53 8.43
CA ALA A 477 18.75 -13.90 8.87
C ALA A 477 19.89 -14.62 8.13
N TYR A 478 19.99 -14.44 6.81
CA TYR A 478 21.06 -15.02 6.02
C TYR A 478 22.43 -14.37 6.28
N GLU A 479 22.48 -13.05 6.53
CA GLU A 479 23.71 -12.37 6.94
C GLU A 479 24.26 -12.92 8.26
N LEU A 480 23.41 -13.04 9.28
CA LEU A 480 23.80 -13.61 10.57
C LEU A 480 24.22 -15.07 10.43
N MET A 481 23.47 -15.86 9.65
CA MET A 481 23.81 -17.26 9.37
C MET A 481 25.17 -17.42 8.65
N ALA A 482 25.52 -16.48 7.77
CA ALA A 482 26.82 -16.47 7.08
C ALA A 482 27.98 -16.14 8.04
N ILE A 483 27.75 -15.24 9.01
CA ILE A 483 28.76 -14.83 9.99
C ILE A 483 28.94 -15.91 11.08
N GLU A 484 27.85 -16.26 11.76
CA GLU A 484 27.86 -17.12 12.95
C GLU A 484 28.02 -18.61 12.58
N GLY A 485 27.37 -19.05 11.50
CA GLY A 485 27.27 -20.47 11.11
C GLY A 485 26.10 -21.19 11.77
N GLN A 486 25.76 -22.39 11.30
CA GLN A 486 24.73 -23.19 11.96
C GLN A 486 25.24 -23.71 13.31
N VAL A 487 24.42 -23.52 14.35
CA VAL A 487 24.68 -23.92 15.75
C VAL A 487 24.63 -25.45 15.96
N ASN A 488 24.54 -26.27 14.90
CA ASN A 488 24.35 -27.72 15.03
C ASN A 488 25.57 -28.50 14.53
N ASN A 489 25.92 -29.56 15.29
CA ASN A 489 26.97 -30.57 15.07
C ASN A 489 27.01 -31.12 13.63
N SER A 490 27.57 -30.34 12.72
CA SER A 490 27.81 -30.69 11.32
C SER A 490 29.30 -30.54 11.08
N GLY A 491 29.90 -31.44 10.30
CA GLY A 491 31.35 -31.43 10.06
C GLY A 491 31.81 -30.09 9.47
N ALA A 492 33.05 -29.68 9.78
CA ALA A 492 33.60 -28.37 9.41
C ALA A 492 33.40 -27.99 7.93
N GLY A 493 33.52 -28.95 7.01
CA GLY A 493 33.27 -28.73 5.58
C GLY A 493 31.81 -28.43 5.22
N THR A 494 30.84 -29.04 5.92
CA THR A 494 29.41 -28.75 5.73
C THR A 494 29.05 -27.37 6.29
N GLN A 495 29.63 -26.99 7.43
CA GLN A 495 29.44 -25.67 8.01
C GLN A 495 29.99 -24.56 7.13
N SER A 496 31.15 -24.75 6.49
CA SER A 496 31.72 -23.79 5.54
C SER A 496 30.79 -23.57 4.34
N LEU A 497 30.31 -24.65 3.71
CA LEU A 497 29.40 -24.56 2.57
C LEU A 497 28.07 -23.87 2.93
N VAL A 498 27.54 -24.13 4.13
CA VAL A 498 26.31 -23.46 4.61
C VAL A 498 26.53 -21.96 4.79
N LYS A 499 27.67 -21.53 5.34
CA LYS A 499 28.01 -20.10 5.49
C LYS A 499 28.10 -19.41 4.13
N GLU A 500 28.75 -20.05 3.17
CA GLU A 500 28.93 -19.52 1.82
C GLU A 500 27.60 -19.40 1.07
N ILE A 501 26.74 -20.43 1.12
CA ILE A 501 25.40 -20.38 0.55
C ILE A 501 24.52 -19.34 1.25
N ALA A 502 24.67 -19.17 2.58
CA ALA A 502 23.97 -18.13 3.31
C ALA A 502 24.41 -16.73 2.85
N ALA A 503 25.71 -16.50 2.62
CA ALA A 503 26.22 -15.23 2.09
C ALA A 503 25.63 -14.91 0.70
N VAL A 504 25.55 -15.91 -0.19
CA VAL A 504 24.92 -15.75 -1.50
C VAL A 504 23.45 -15.36 -1.36
N ASN A 505 22.69 -16.03 -0.48
CA ASN A 505 21.28 -15.70 -0.27
C ASN A 505 21.09 -14.32 0.38
N ALA A 506 21.96 -13.91 1.31
CA ALA A 506 21.93 -12.57 1.88
C ALA A 506 22.04 -11.50 0.78
N LEU A 507 22.98 -11.67 -0.17
CA LEU A 507 23.13 -10.77 -1.32
C LEU A 507 21.91 -10.79 -2.25
N ARG A 508 21.29 -11.95 -2.47
CA ARG A 508 20.05 -12.04 -3.27
C ARG A 508 18.88 -11.29 -2.65
N TYR A 509 18.64 -11.46 -1.35
CA TYR A 509 17.56 -10.74 -0.66
C TYR A 509 17.86 -9.24 -0.52
N ARG A 510 19.13 -8.87 -0.34
CA ARG A 510 19.57 -7.47 -0.43
C ARG A 510 19.24 -6.87 -1.79
N ALA A 511 19.58 -7.55 -2.88
CA ALA A 511 19.28 -7.10 -4.23
C ALA A 511 17.79 -6.91 -4.49
N LYS A 512 16.94 -7.82 -3.97
CA LYS A 512 15.47 -7.67 -4.05
C LYS A 512 14.99 -6.45 -3.26
N GLY A 513 15.51 -6.24 -2.06
CA GLY A 513 15.20 -5.04 -1.27
C GLY A 513 15.66 -3.75 -1.94
N GLU A 514 16.79 -3.78 -2.65
CA GLU A 514 17.32 -2.65 -3.44
C GLU A 514 16.46 -2.38 -4.68
N LEU A 515 16.04 -3.43 -5.40
CA LEU A 515 15.12 -3.35 -6.53
C LEU A 515 13.82 -2.62 -6.14
N TRP A 516 13.14 -3.09 -5.08
CA TRP A 516 11.88 -2.50 -4.61
C TRP A 516 12.04 -1.12 -3.94
N ARG A 517 13.26 -0.65 -3.75
CA ARG A 517 13.59 0.74 -3.38
C ARG A 517 14.12 1.56 -4.56
N GLY A 518 13.99 1.06 -5.79
CA GLY A 518 14.46 1.75 -7.00
C GLY A 518 15.98 1.96 -7.06
N LYS A 519 16.75 1.16 -6.33
CA LYS A 519 18.23 1.17 -6.27
C LYS A 519 18.80 0.11 -7.22
N TYR A 520 18.55 0.30 -8.52
CA TYR A 520 18.85 -0.73 -9.53
C TYR A 520 20.34 -1.03 -9.68
N SER A 521 21.20 -0.02 -9.58
CA SER A 521 22.65 -0.20 -9.71
C SER A 521 23.20 -1.04 -8.56
N GLU A 522 22.77 -0.74 -7.34
CA GLU A 522 23.12 -1.45 -6.12
C GLU A 522 22.63 -2.89 -6.18
N ALA A 523 21.38 -3.10 -6.62
CA ALA A 523 20.82 -4.44 -6.82
C ALA A 523 21.66 -5.29 -7.79
N LEU A 524 22.10 -4.70 -8.92
CA LEU A 524 22.96 -5.38 -9.88
C LEU A 524 24.32 -5.73 -9.29
N VAL A 525 24.93 -4.83 -8.50
CA VAL A 525 26.20 -5.09 -7.81
C VAL A 525 26.06 -6.24 -6.82
N SER A 526 25.00 -6.24 -6.00
CA SER A 526 24.67 -7.31 -5.06
C SER A 526 24.55 -8.66 -5.77
N LEU A 527 23.84 -8.73 -6.91
CA LEU A 527 23.68 -9.95 -7.70
C LEU A 527 24.96 -10.40 -8.41
N GLN A 528 25.78 -9.46 -8.90
CA GLN A 528 27.08 -9.78 -9.50
C GLN A 528 28.03 -10.38 -8.47
N GLN A 529 28.06 -9.81 -7.26
CA GLN A 529 28.85 -10.35 -6.15
C GLN A 529 28.36 -11.75 -5.76
N ALA A 530 27.04 -11.96 -5.68
CA ALA A 530 26.45 -13.27 -5.41
C ALA A 530 26.84 -14.30 -6.47
N LYS A 531 26.82 -13.91 -7.75
CA LYS A 531 27.23 -14.77 -8.87
C LYS A 531 28.70 -15.15 -8.79
N LYS A 532 29.57 -14.17 -8.55
CA LYS A 532 31.01 -14.42 -8.36
C LYS A 532 31.27 -15.42 -7.23
N GLN A 533 30.60 -15.25 -6.09
CA GLN A 533 30.71 -16.20 -4.97
C GLN A 533 30.33 -17.62 -5.39
N VAL A 534 29.22 -17.81 -6.11
CA VAL A 534 28.81 -19.15 -6.58
C VAL A 534 29.81 -19.77 -7.56
N GLU A 535 30.39 -18.97 -8.45
CA GLU A 535 31.43 -19.42 -9.38
C GLU A 535 32.72 -19.82 -8.65
N ASP A 536 33.14 -19.05 -7.65
CA ASP A 536 34.31 -19.36 -6.83
C ASP A 536 34.10 -20.64 -6.00
N LEU A 537 32.90 -20.84 -5.46
CA LEU A 537 32.51 -22.08 -4.78
C LEU A 537 32.60 -23.31 -5.68
N SER A 538 32.19 -23.18 -6.94
CA SER A 538 32.26 -24.30 -7.89
C SER A 538 33.68 -24.73 -8.27
N LYS A 539 34.67 -23.84 -8.08
CA LYS A 539 36.08 -24.10 -8.35
C LYS A 539 36.83 -24.67 -7.15
N SER A 540 36.25 -24.56 -5.95
CA SER A 540 36.81 -25.06 -4.70
C SER A 540 36.74 -26.60 -4.64
N SER A 541 37.89 -27.26 -4.76
CA SER A 541 38.06 -28.72 -4.83
C SER A 541 37.74 -29.49 -3.54
N ASN A 542 37.35 -28.81 -2.45
CA ASN A 542 37.14 -29.40 -1.12
C ASN A 542 35.68 -29.38 -0.62
N THR A 543 34.72 -28.99 -1.45
CA THR A 543 33.31 -28.95 -1.04
C THR A 543 32.53 -30.17 -1.53
N VAL A 544 31.75 -30.76 -0.62
CA VAL A 544 30.71 -31.78 -0.90
C VAL A 544 29.99 -31.44 -2.21
N ALA A 545 29.72 -32.44 -3.07
CA ALA A 545 29.10 -32.32 -4.40
C ALA A 545 28.08 -31.16 -4.54
N PHE A 546 28.58 -29.94 -4.77
CA PHE A 546 27.79 -28.73 -4.87
C PHE A 546 27.50 -28.50 -6.36
N ASN A 547 26.23 -28.52 -6.74
CA ASN A 547 25.83 -28.20 -8.10
C ASN A 547 25.46 -26.71 -8.19
N PRO A 548 26.31 -25.85 -8.79
CA PRO A 548 26.07 -24.41 -8.88
C PRO A 548 24.96 -24.04 -9.87
N LYS A 549 24.61 -24.94 -10.82
CA LYS A 549 23.76 -24.61 -11.97
C LYS A 549 22.40 -24.01 -11.59
N PRO A 550 21.62 -24.57 -10.64
CA PRO A 550 20.32 -24.01 -10.28
C PRO A 550 20.42 -22.61 -9.66
N LEU A 551 21.47 -22.38 -8.87
CA LEU A 551 21.67 -21.11 -8.18
C LEU A 551 22.14 -20.02 -9.16
N LEU A 552 23.03 -20.36 -10.08
CA LEU A 552 23.42 -19.46 -11.18
C LEU A 552 22.26 -19.12 -12.10
N ALA A 553 21.38 -20.09 -12.41
CA ALA A 553 20.18 -19.84 -13.20
C ALA A 553 19.24 -18.84 -12.52
N ASN A 554 18.98 -19.02 -11.21
CA ASN A 554 18.19 -18.07 -10.42
C ASN A 554 18.81 -16.66 -10.41
N LEU A 555 20.13 -16.56 -10.20
CA LEU A 555 20.84 -15.28 -10.20
C LEU A 555 20.77 -14.59 -11.57
N ASN A 556 20.94 -15.33 -12.67
CA ASN A 556 20.79 -14.75 -14.01
C ASN A 556 19.36 -14.25 -14.25
N SER A 557 18.34 -14.96 -13.76
CA SER A 557 16.94 -14.51 -13.83
C SER A 557 16.72 -13.23 -13.01
N GLU A 558 17.24 -13.17 -11.78
CA GLU A 558 17.14 -12.00 -10.90
C GLU A 558 17.87 -10.78 -11.52
N VAL A 559 19.01 -10.99 -12.18
CA VAL A 559 19.72 -9.93 -12.93
C VAL A 559 18.87 -9.41 -14.10
N ALA A 560 18.21 -10.31 -14.84
CA ALA A 560 17.34 -9.94 -15.95
C ALA A 560 16.12 -9.14 -15.46
N GLU A 561 15.52 -9.52 -14.33
CA GLU A 561 14.43 -8.81 -13.67
C GLU A 561 14.84 -7.38 -13.31
N VAL A 562 15.99 -7.20 -12.65
CA VAL A 562 16.48 -5.86 -12.26
C VAL A 562 16.78 -4.99 -13.49
N LYS A 563 17.38 -5.55 -14.55
CA LYS A 563 17.61 -4.82 -15.81
C LYS A 563 16.29 -4.38 -16.44
N THR A 564 15.32 -5.29 -16.51
CA THR A 564 13.99 -5.01 -17.08
C THR A 564 13.32 -3.87 -16.32
N ALA A 565 13.33 -3.90 -14.98
CA ALA A 565 12.77 -2.83 -14.14
C ALA A 565 13.51 -1.50 -14.30
N ARG A 566 14.85 -1.52 -14.38
CA ARG A 566 15.68 -0.32 -14.58
C ARG A 566 15.38 0.37 -15.91
N ASP A 567 15.25 -0.43 -16.97
CA ASP A 567 15.11 0.01 -18.34
C ASP A 567 13.64 0.38 -18.67
N PHE A 568 12.68 -0.05 -17.85
CA PHE A 568 11.30 0.39 -17.95
C PHE A 568 11.16 1.90 -17.73
N ARG A 569 10.52 2.55 -18.69
CA ARG A 569 10.14 3.96 -18.68
C ARG A 569 8.68 4.02 -19.12
N PRO A 570 7.76 4.40 -18.21
CA PRO A 570 6.34 4.42 -18.51
C PRO A 570 5.94 5.53 -19.48
#